data_AF-A0A841RP70-F1
#
_entry.id   AF-A0A841RP70-F1
#
_cell.length_a   1.000
_cell.length_b   1.000
_cell.length_c   1.000
_cell.angle_alpha   90.00
_cell.angle_beta   90.00
_cell.angle_gamma   90.00
#
_symmetry.space_group_name_H-M   'P 1'
#
loop_
_entity.id
_entity.type
_entity.pdbx_description
1 polymer ?
#
loop_
_entity_poly.entity_id
_entity_poly.type
_entity_poly.pdbx_seq_one_letter_code
_entity_poly.pdbx_strand_id
1 'polypeptide(L)'
;MRRINPAVLYPLFLVIVLVLVTIFTYKEEAKQYPPFAMDSPSPTGTKAIVTYLQENLDAKIDEELPSEGNNLNQIRVLIDPALFSKIEVEEAYLDFIESGNTLVVLKENPDELFDIQSEYSFQTLTVVGEAEETTVFADNEPFQATIFSNFRITPSPDDTVLVEDESGDAIAIERNIGDGKLIVSTEPGWITNHFILSSNHLELFQEIAPLDEDGEWVLDSLSADHVSASIPIYEVYHGWVYIIIFCGAVLTLLFLWYQGKRFGPVHVRREDIVRYSNERIKAISIWHVKGKHYKEAIDKQLDYLKEIIRARFGVPLHHSWQDRLQHIQKFLTIKNIDELSHQISELEQKDAVNKQEFLAWSKWLDEIREEVEQK
;
A
#
# COMPACT_ATOMS: atom_id res chain seq x y z
N MET A 1 -32.17 6.96 -39.49
CA MET A 1 -32.53 6.36 -38.19
C MET A 1 -32.11 4.89 -38.17
N ARG A 2 -31.02 4.55 -37.49
CA ARG A 2 -30.57 3.16 -37.31
C ARG A 2 -31.50 2.52 -36.26
N ARG A 3 -32.30 1.51 -36.63
CA ARG A 3 -33.12 0.76 -35.67
C ARG A 3 -32.19 0.14 -34.62
N ILE A 4 -32.36 0.54 -33.36
CA ILE A 4 -31.69 -0.06 -32.22
C ILE A 4 -32.15 -1.52 -32.17
N ASN A 5 -31.19 -2.45 -32.13
CA ASN A 5 -31.49 -3.87 -32.12
C ASN A 5 -32.17 -4.21 -30.78
N PRO A 6 -33.34 -4.88 -30.76
CA PRO A 6 -34.05 -5.19 -29.51
C PRO A 6 -33.20 -6.04 -28.55
N ALA A 7 -32.23 -6.79 -29.08
CA ALA A 7 -31.26 -7.55 -28.29
C ALA A 7 -30.40 -6.69 -27.33
N VAL A 8 -30.22 -5.40 -27.58
CA VAL A 8 -29.42 -4.49 -26.74
C VAL A 8 -30.26 -3.84 -25.64
N LEU A 9 -31.60 -3.81 -25.79
CA LEU A 9 -32.50 -3.21 -24.80
C LEU A 9 -32.66 -4.08 -23.55
N TYR A 10 -32.62 -5.41 -23.69
CA TYR A 10 -32.76 -6.34 -22.56
C TYR A 10 -31.65 -6.21 -21.50
N PRO A 11 -30.34 -6.18 -21.84
CA PRO A 11 -29.30 -6.02 -20.82
C PRO A 11 -29.33 -4.64 -20.18
N LEU A 12 -29.66 -3.59 -20.93
CA LEU A 12 -29.81 -2.24 -20.38
C LEU A 12 -30.96 -2.17 -19.36
N PHE A 13 -32.10 -2.77 -19.69
CA PHE A 13 -33.24 -2.87 -18.79
C PHE A 13 -32.88 -3.64 -17.51
N LEU A 14 -32.14 -4.75 -17.63
CA LEU A 14 -31.70 -5.53 -16.48
C LEU A 14 -30.77 -4.73 -15.55
N VAL A 15 -29.85 -3.94 -16.11
CA VAL A 15 -28.98 -3.04 -15.32
C VAL A 15 -29.81 -1.97 -14.60
N ILE A 16 -30.79 -1.36 -15.26
CA ILE A 16 -31.67 -0.35 -14.64
C ILE A 16 -32.49 -0.96 -13.50
N VAL A 17 -33.06 -2.15 -13.71
CA VAL A 17 -33.81 -2.87 -12.66
C VAL A 17 -32.90 -3.19 -11.48
N LEU A 18 -31.67 -3.64 -11.73
CA LEU A 18 -30.72 -3.98 -10.66
C LEU A 18 -30.34 -2.73 -9.85
N VAL A 19 -30.06 -1.61 -10.51
CA VAL A 19 -29.79 -0.32 -9.84
C VAL A 19 -30.99 0.13 -9.00
N LEU A 20 -32.21 0.03 -9.54
CA LEU A 20 -33.42 0.39 -8.80
C LEU A 20 -33.61 -0.49 -7.57
N VAL A 21 -33.49 -1.81 -7.72
CA VAL A 21 -33.58 -2.75 -6.59
C VAL A 21 -32.55 -2.39 -5.54
N THR A 22 -31.30 -2.11 -5.92
CA THR A 22 -30.26 -1.76 -4.95
C THR A 22 -30.56 -0.45 -4.21
N ILE A 23 -31.02 0.60 -4.91
CA ILE A 23 -31.43 1.86 -4.27
C ILE A 23 -32.58 1.63 -3.29
N PHE A 24 -33.57 0.81 -3.64
CA PHE A 24 -34.72 0.52 -2.78
C PHE A 24 -34.40 -0.45 -1.63
N THR A 25 -33.34 -1.26 -1.75
CA THR A 25 -32.93 -2.22 -0.71
C THR A 25 -31.84 -1.65 0.21
N TYR A 26 -31.20 -0.54 -0.19
CA TYR A 26 -30.20 0.13 0.64
C TYR A 26 -30.88 0.73 1.87
N LYS A 27 -30.60 0.16 3.04
CA LYS A 27 -30.84 0.80 4.32
C LYS A 27 -29.54 1.46 4.73
N GLU A 28 -29.63 2.75 5.05
CA GLU A 28 -28.51 3.48 5.63
C GLU A 28 -28.17 2.83 6.97
N GLU A 29 -27.03 2.15 7.03
CA GLU A 29 -26.54 1.59 8.28
C GLU A 29 -26.30 2.76 9.25
N ALA A 30 -26.61 2.54 10.53
CA ALA A 30 -26.36 3.56 11.55
C ALA A 30 -24.88 3.94 11.48
N LYS A 31 -24.59 5.23 11.34
CA LYS A 31 -23.22 5.75 11.29
C LYS A 31 -22.48 5.22 12.53
N GLN A 32 -21.47 4.39 12.31
CA GLN A 32 -20.60 3.92 13.37
C GLN A 32 -19.69 5.06 13.77
N TYR A 33 -19.62 5.35 15.06
CA TYR A 33 -18.72 6.36 15.61
C TYR A 33 -17.65 5.65 16.43
N PRO A 34 -16.40 6.14 16.40
CA PRO A 34 -15.38 5.64 17.30
C PRO A 34 -15.79 5.90 18.77
N PRO A 35 -15.37 5.04 19.72
CA PRO A 35 -15.50 5.32 21.14
C PRO A 35 -14.87 6.67 21.52
N PHE A 36 -15.40 7.31 22.56
CA PHE A 36 -14.91 8.57 23.14
C PHE A 36 -14.88 9.79 22.21
N ALA A 37 -15.39 9.68 20.99
CA ALA A 37 -15.49 10.81 20.08
C ALA A 37 -16.36 11.95 20.66
N MET A 38 -15.79 13.16 20.68
CA MET A 38 -16.39 14.35 21.30
C MET A 38 -17.63 14.86 20.56
N ASP A 39 -17.73 14.64 19.25
CA ASP A 39 -18.88 15.05 18.42
C ASP A 39 -19.97 13.95 18.30
N SER A 40 -19.69 12.76 18.85
CA SER A 40 -20.48 11.56 18.64
C SER A 40 -21.71 11.49 19.55
N PRO A 41 -22.93 11.31 18.98
CA PRO A 41 -24.14 11.04 19.75
C PRO A 41 -24.28 9.56 20.15
N SER A 42 -23.31 8.70 19.81
CA SER A 42 -23.32 7.28 20.22
C SER A 42 -23.30 7.14 21.74
N PRO A 43 -23.89 6.09 22.34
CA PRO A 43 -23.74 5.80 23.77
C PRO A 43 -22.29 5.80 24.26
N THR A 44 -21.35 5.39 23.39
CA THR A 44 -19.91 5.32 23.67
C THR A 44 -19.15 6.63 23.43
N GLY A 45 -19.80 7.68 22.93
CA GLY A 45 -19.19 9.01 22.71
C GLY A 45 -19.19 9.87 23.98
N THR A 46 -18.59 11.07 23.91
CA THR A 46 -18.41 11.99 25.06
C THR A 46 -19.10 13.34 24.85
N LYS A 47 -19.98 13.44 23.86
CA LYS A 47 -20.69 14.67 23.51
C LYS A 47 -21.44 15.33 24.66
N ALA A 48 -21.99 14.55 25.58
CA ALA A 48 -22.73 15.05 26.74
C ALA A 48 -21.82 15.89 27.65
N ILE A 49 -20.65 15.37 28.05
CA ILE A 49 -19.72 16.13 28.89
C ILE A 49 -19.13 17.32 28.15
N VAL A 50 -18.79 17.14 26.86
CA VAL A 50 -18.24 18.21 26.02
C VAL A 50 -19.22 19.38 25.95
N THR A 51 -20.50 19.09 25.70
CA THR A 51 -21.55 20.13 25.66
C THR A 51 -21.74 20.78 27.02
N TYR A 52 -21.71 20.01 28.11
CA TYR A 52 -21.81 20.55 29.47
C TYR A 52 -20.68 21.52 29.79
N LEU A 53 -19.42 21.16 29.47
CA LEU A 53 -18.26 22.01 29.71
C LEU A 53 -18.26 23.26 28.82
N GLN A 54 -18.69 23.15 27.56
CA GLN A 54 -18.85 24.29 26.67
C GLN A 54 -19.91 25.28 27.15
N GLU A 55 -21.06 24.79 27.59
CA GLU A 55 -22.18 25.64 28.00
C GLU A 55 -22.00 26.28 29.39
N ASN A 56 -21.32 25.58 30.32
CA ASN A 56 -21.19 26.02 31.72
C ASN A 56 -19.83 26.63 32.05
N LEU A 57 -18.75 26.22 31.37
CA LEU A 57 -17.37 26.63 31.68
C LEU A 57 -16.64 27.28 30.48
N ASP A 58 -17.35 27.58 29.38
CA ASP A 58 -16.79 28.16 28.15
C ASP A 58 -15.60 27.35 27.60
N ALA A 59 -15.63 26.03 27.79
CA ALA A 59 -14.55 25.15 27.37
C ALA A 59 -14.35 25.17 25.85
N LYS A 60 -13.11 25.15 25.39
CA LYS A 60 -12.75 25.11 23.96
C LYS A 60 -12.35 23.71 23.56
N ILE A 61 -12.65 23.32 22.33
CA ILE A 61 -12.04 22.13 21.73
C ILE A 61 -10.80 22.61 20.98
N ASP A 62 -9.67 21.97 21.24
CA ASP A 62 -8.39 22.27 20.60
C ASP A 62 -7.76 20.98 20.06
N GLU A 63 -7.18 21.07 18.88
CA GLU A 63 -6.47 19.98 18.21
C GLU A 63 -4.95 20.22 18.24
N GLU A 64 -4.49 21.39 18.68
CA GLU A 64 -3.08 21.73 18.72
C GLU A 64 -2.43 21.24 20.03
N LEU A 65 -1.17 20.79 19.91
CA LEU A 65 -0.33 20.53 21.08
C LEU A 65 -0.22 21.80 21.93
N PRO A 66 -0.19 21.67 23.27
CA PRO A 66 0.02 22.82 24.12
C PRO A 66 1.35 23.50 23.77
N SER A 67 1.32 24.82 23.68
CA SER A 67 2.51 25.64 23.38
C SER A 67 3.10 26.19 24.67
N GLU A 68 4.43 26.27 24.73
CA GLU A 68 5.14 26.91 25.85
C GLU A 68 4.60 28.33 26.10
N GLY A 69 4.16 28.60 27.33
CA GLY A 69 3.92 29.95 27.82
C GLY A 69 2.57 30.60 27.47
N ASN A 70 1.60 29.86 26.95
CA ASN A 70 0.24 30.40 26.76
C ASN A 70 -0.67 30.01 27.94
N ASN A 71 -1.02 31.03 28.72
CA ASN A 71 -2.02 31.06 29.79
C ASN A 71 -1.64 30.26 31.04
N LEU A 72 -1.27 30.97 32.12
CA LEU A 72 -1.25 30.40 33.47
C LEU A 72 -2.69 30.01 33.85
N ASN A 73 -2.86 28.85 34.47
CA ASN A 73 -4.14 28.31 34.93
C ASN A 73 -5.07 27.78 33.82
N GLN A 74 -4.53 27.09 32.82
CA GLN A 74 -5.32 26.32 31.85
C GLN A 74 -5.54 24.89 32.37
N ILE A 75 -6.76 24.37 32.22
CA ILE A 75 -7.12 22.97 32.48
C ILE A 75 -7.34 22.28 31.14
N ARG A 76 -6.49 21.32 30.81
CA ARG A 76 -6.59 20.55 29.57
C ARG A 76 -7.02 19.11 29.87
N VAL A 77 -8.05 18.62 29.19
CA VAL A 77 -8.59 17.27 29.40
C VAL A 77 -8.34 16.40 28.17
N LEU A 78 -7.67 15.27 28.39
CA LEU A 78 -7.45 14.20 27.43
C LEU A 78 -8.37 13.02 27.76
N ILE A 79 -9.16 12.59 26.78
CA ILE A 79 -10.08 11.45 26.92
C ILE A 79 -9.58 10.30 26.04
N ASP A 80 -9.23 9.20 26.67
CA ASP A 80 -8.62 8.00 26.10
C ASP A 80 -7.56 8.32 25.02
N PRO A 81 -6.49 9.06 25.36
CA PRO A 81 -5.46 9.40 24.40
C PRO A 81 -4.75 8.13 23.90
N ALA A 82 -4.42 8.10 22.61
CA ALA A 82 -3.53 7.07 22.08
C ALA A 82 -2.14 7.18 22.73
N LEU A 83 -1.42 6.06 22.84
CA LEU A 83 -0.04 6.06 23.33
C LEU A 83 0.83 7.00 22.48
N PHE A 84 1.61 7.86 23.13
CA PHE A 84 2.46 8.82 22.46
C PHE A 84 3.63 8.10 21.79
N SER A 85 3.52 7.88 20.48
CA SER A 85 4.60 7.26 19.69
C SER A 85 5.86 8.14 19.56
N LYS A 86 5.77 9.43 19.92
CA LYS A 86 6.84 10.41 19.83
C LYS A 86 7.06 11.08 21.19
N ILE A 87 8.31 11.06 21.65
CA ILE A 87 8.76 11.70 22.89
C ILE A 87 8.40 13.20 22.91
N GLU A 88 8.48 13.88 21.75
CA GLU A 88 8.15 15.31 21.59
C GLU A 88 6.72 15.67 22.04
N VAL A 89 5.76 14.74 21.92
CA VAL A 89 4.37 14.98 22.32
C VAL A 89 4.22 14.93 23.84
N GLU A 90 4.83 13.93 24.47
CA GLU A 90 4.81 13.78 25.92
C GLU A 90 5.57 14.94 26.59
N GLU A 91 6.73 15.33 26.05
CA GLU A 91 7.50 16.50 26.50
C GLU A 91 6.66 17.79 26.45
N ALA A 92 5.90 18.02 25.37
CA ALA A 92 5.05 19.22 25.28
C ALA A 92 3.97 19.28 26.38
N TYR A 93 3.38 18.14 26.75
CA TYR A 93 2.43 18.07 27.87
C TYR A 93 3.13 18.22 29.22
N LEU A 94 4.34 17.70 29.39
CA LEU A 94 5.13 17.91 30.61
C LEU A 94 5.50 19.39 30.77
N ASP A 95 5.99 20.05 29.72
CA ASP A 95 6.31 21.49 29.73
C ASP A 95 5.06 22.34 30.04
N PHE A 96 3.89 21.93 29.52
CA PHE A 96 2.61 22.53 29.81
C PHE A 96 2.26 22.47 31.30
N ILE A 97 2.42 21.30 31.92
CA ILE A 97 2.14 21.10 33.35
C ILE A 97 3.17 21.88 34.19
N GLU A 98 4.47 21.77 33.88
CA GLU A 98 5.54 22.47 34.60
C GLU A 98 5.35 23.98 34.64
N SER A 99 4.71 24.54 33.60
CA SER A 99 4.37 25.97 33.49
C SER A 99 3.22 26.43 34.41
N GLY A 100 2.66 25.54 35.25
CA GLY A 100 1.58 25.90 36.19
C GLY A 100 0.17 25.58 35.71
N ASN A 101 0.03 24.63 34.78
CA ASN A 101 -1.27 24.21 34.25
C ASN A 101 -1.68 22.83 34.76
N THR A 102 -2.95 22.50 34.57
CA THR A 102 -3.52 21.21 34.98
C THR A 102 -3.81 20.35 33.75
N LEU A 103 -3.27 19.14 33.72
CA LEU A 103 -3.60 18.12 32.72
C LEU A 103 -4.45 17.03 33.36
N VAL A 104 -5.65 16.80 32.85
CA VAL A 104 -6.54 15.70 33.26
C VAL A 104 -6.50 14.62 32.18
N VAL A 105 -6.12 13.40 32.55
CA VAL A 105 -6.00 12.26 31.63
C VAL A 105 -6.95 11.17 32.08
N LEU A 106 -7.95 10.87 31.25
CA LEU A 106 -8.87 9.77 31.47
C LEU A 106 -8.49 8.62 30.53
N LYS A 107 -7.95 7.52 31.06
CA LYS A 107 -7.47 6.42 30.22
C LYS A 107 -7.59 5.08 30.93
N GLU A 108 -8.19 4.08 30.28
CA GLU A 108 -8.39 2.75 30.87
C GLU A 108 -7.11 2.12 31.41
N ASN A 109 -6.03 2.16 30.60
CA ASN A 109 -4.69 1.78 31.01
C ASN A 109 -3.73 2.98 30.84
N PRO A 110 -3.33 3.65 31.93
CA PRO A 110 -2.42 4.77 31.90
C PRO A 110 -0.93 4.37 31.85
N ASP A 111 -0.61 3.07 31.81
CA ASP A 111 0.77 2.59 31.66
C ASP A 111 1.43 3.27 30.45
N GLU A 112 2.72 3.56 30.59
CA GLU A 112 3.56 4.22 29.57
C GLU A 112 3.22 5.70 29.30
N LEU A 113 2.25 6.30 30.01
CA LEU A 113 2.01 7.75 29.99
C LEU A 113 2.52 8.40 31.28
N PHE A 114 3.38 9.40 31.18
CA PHE A 114 3.80 10.26 32.30
C PHE A 114 4.38 9.51 33.51
N ASP A 115 5.02 8.36 33.27
CA ASP A 115 5.56 7.45 34.30
C ASP A 115 4.51 7.06 35.35
N ILE A 116 3.28 6.79 34.90
CA ILE A 116 2.20 6.22 35.70
C ILE A 116 2.30 4.69 35.63
N GLN A 117 2.17 4.05 36.79
CA GLN A 117 2.15 2.59 36.90
C GLN A 117 0.76 2.13 37.28
N SER A 118 0.28 1.09 36.61
CA SER A 118 -0.96 0.43 36.96
C SER A 118 -0.78 -1.08 37.13
N GLU A 119 -1.63 -1.68 37.97
CA GLU A 119 -1.72 -3.11 38.13
C GLU A 119 -3.09 -3.62 37.66
N TYR A 120 -3.09 -4.84 37.13
CA TYR A 120 -4.33 -5.50 36.73
C TYR A 120 -5.09 -5.98 37.97
N SER A 121 -6.25 -5.38 38.24
CA SER A 121 -7.16 -5.83 39.29
C SER A 121 -8.08 -6.93 38.76
N PHE A 122 -8.05 -8.09 39.42
CA PHE A 122 -8.90 -9.24 39.07
C PHE A 122 -10.33 -9.12 39.60
N GLN A 123 -10.67 -8.06 40.36
CA GLN A 123 -12.00 -7.90 40.96
C GLN A 123 -13.11 -7.66 39.94
N THR A 124 -12.79 -7.12 38.77
CA THR A 124 -13.73 -6.81 37.68
C THR A 124 -13.85 -7.93 36.64
N LEU A 125 -13.67 -9.20 37.03
CA LEU A 125 -14.09 -10.36 36.21
C LEU A 125 -15.62 -10.50 36.17
N THR A 126 -16.34 -9.41 35.88
CA THR A 126 -17.76 -9.43 35.54
C THR A 126 -17.93 -10.01 34.14
N VAL A 127 -18.89 -10.92 34.01
CA VAL A 127 -19.28 -11.50 32.73
C VAL A 127 -19.71 -10.38 31.79
N VAL A 128 -19.14 -10.34 30.58
CA VAL A 128 -19.50 -9.41 29.49
C VAL A 128 -21.02 -9.23 29.43
N GLY A 129 -21.53 -8.08 29.89
CA GLY A 129 -22.94 -7.70 29.75
C GLY A 129 -23.61 -7.04 30.96
N GLU A 130 -23.08 -7.17 32.17
CA GLU A 130 -23.63 -6.51 33.38
C GLU A 130 -22.47 -5.96 34.22
N ALA A 131 -22.17 -4.67 34.03
CA ALA A 131 -21.27 -3.97 34.91
C ALA A 131 -22.06 -3.61 36.19
N GLU A 132 -21.72 -4.25 37.31
CA GLU A 132 -22.41 -4.04 38.58
C GLU A 132 -21.98 -2.70 39.20
N GLU A 133 -22.92 -2.01 39.84
CA GLU A 133 -22.61 -0.83 40.65
C GLU A 133 -21.85 -1.25 41.90
N THR A 134 -20.76 -0.55 42.20
CA THR A 134 -19.98 -0.69 43.41
C THR A 134 -19.85 0.66 44.12
N THR A 135 -19.29 0.65 45.34
CA THR A 135 -19.00 1.88 46.08
C THR A 135 -17.55 2.27 45.87
N VAL A 136 -17.33 3.52 45.47
CA VAL A 136 -16.01 4.17 45.39
C VAL A 136 -15.96 5.31 46.41
N PHE A 137 -14.76 5.71 46.80
CA PHE A 137 -14.56 6.74 47.81
C PHE A 137 -13.75 7.89 47.24
N ALA A 138 -14.24 9.12 47.41
CA ALA A 138 -13.51 10.35 47.16
C ALA A 138 -13.53 11.20 48.45
N ASP A 139 -12.37 11.59 48.97
CA ASP A 139 -12.22 12.24 50.29
C ASP A 139 -12.98 11.53 51.45
N ASN A 140 -12.98 10.19 51.47
CA ASN A 140 -13.78 9.33 52.36
C ASN A 140 -15.31 9.47 52.24
N GLU A 141 -15.82 10.21 51.26
CA GLU A 141 -17.25 10.22 50.93
C GLU A 141 -17.57 9.08 49.96
N PRO A 142 -18.60 8.25 50.24
CA PRO A 142 -18.96 7.13 49.39
C PRO A 142 -19.83 7.57 48.21
N PHE A 143 -19.47 7.15 47.01
CA PHE A 143 -20.23 7.31 45.77
C PHE A 143 -20.58 5.94 45.20
N GLN A 144 -21.76 5.79 44.61
CA GLN A 144 -22.04 4.62 43.79
C GLN A 144 -21.41 4.85 42.42
N ALA A 145 -20.74 3.87 41.83
CA ALA A 145 -20.16 3.95 40.50
C ALA A 145 -20.08 2.58 39.84
N THR A 146 -20.09 2.56 38.51
CA THR A 146 -19.77 1.37 37.73
C THR A 146 -18.31 1.45 37.31
N ILE A 147 -17.50 0.48 37.72
CA ILE A 147 -16.09 0.39 37.32
C ILE A 147 -15.99 -0.40 36.02
N PHE A 148 -15.40 0.21 34.99
CA PHE A 148 -15.20 -0.40 33.67
C PHE A 148 -13.79 -0.92 33.47
N SER A 149 -12.79 -0.26 34.07
CA SER A 149 -11.39 -0.64 33.89
C SER A 149 -10.97 -1.76 34.84
N ASN A 150 -10.19 -2.69 34.29
CA ASN A 150 -9.49 -3.72 35.05
C ASN A 150 -8.13 -3.25 35.58
N PHE A 151 -7.79 -1.97 35.41
CA PHE A 151 -6.53 -1.41 35.88
C PHE A 151 -6.76 -0.52 37.09
N ARG A 152 -5.81 -0.55 38.01
CA ARG A 152 -5.73 0.34 39.17
C ARG A 152 -4.37 1.00 39.21
N ILE A 153 -4.35 2.29 39.51
CA ILE A 153 -3.13 3.06 39.59
C ILE A 153 -2.38 2.61 40.84
N THR A 154 -1.07 2.42 40.71
CA THR A 154 -0.17 2.20 41.84
C THR A 154 0.44 3.55 42.22
N PRO A 155 -0.05 4.22 43.29
CA PRO A 155 0.40 5.57 43.61
C PRO A 155 1.86 5.58 44.01
N SER A 156 2.60 6.57 43.52
CA SER A 156 3.95 6.89 43.98
C SER A 156 3.90 7.71 45.28
N PRO A 157 5.00 7.84 46.04
CA PRO A 157 5.01 8.57 47.31
C PRO A 157 4.60 10.05 47.22
N ASP A 158 4.74 10.65 46.04
CA ASP A 158 4.40 12.05 45.77
C ASP A 158 2.98 12.22 45.19
N ASP A 159 2.25 11.11 44.99
CA ASP A 159 0.89 11.12 44.45
C ASP A 159 -0.14 11.26 45.57
N THR A 160 -1.17 12.04 45.31
CA THR A 160 -2.36 12.15 46.17
C THR A 160 -3.49 11.35 45.53
N VAL A 161 -4.06 10.39 46.25
CA VAL A 161 -5.20 9.61 45.77
C VAL A 161 -6.46 10.48 45.85
N LEU A 162 -7.15 10.66 44.71
CA LEU A 162 -8.40 11.41 44.62
C LEU A 162 -9.61 10.49 44.78
N VAL A 163 -9.56 9.33 44.12
CA VAL A 163 -10.64 8.34 44.12
C VAL A 163 -10.05 6.94 44.30
N GLU A 164 -10.62 6.17 45.22
CA GLU A 164 -10.27 4.77 45.48
C GLU A 164 -11.49 3.86 45.37
N ASP A 165 -11.27 2.59 45.06
CA ASP A 165 -12.32 1.57 45.08
C ASP A 165 -12.55 1.00 46.49
N GLU A 166 -13.50 0.08 46.62
CA GLU A 166 -13.84 -0.58 47.89
C GLU A 166 -12.69 -1.39 48.51
N SER A 167 -11.66 -1.74 47.73
CA SER A 167 -10.47 -2.44 48.19
C SER A 167 -9.38 -1.49 48.66
N GLY A 168 -9.55 -0.18 48.43
CA GLY A 168 -8.54 0.85 48.68
C GLY A 168 -7.52 0.97 47.54
N ASP A 169 -7.81 0.42 46.36
CA ASP A 169 -6.95 0.60 45.18
C ASP A 169 -7.32 1.91 44.47
N ALA A 170 -6.30 2.66 44.03
CA ALA A 170 -6.52 3.98 43.43
C ALA A 170 -7.11 3.88 42.01
N ILE A 171 -8.23 4.57 41.80
CA ILE A 171 -8.85 4.78 40.47
C ILE A 171 -8.32 6.08 39.86
N ALA A 172 -8.17 7.13 40.69
CA ALA A 172 -7.69 8.43 40.26
C ALA A 172 -6.65 9.01 41.23
N ILE A 173 -5.63 9.67 40.68
CA ILE A 173 -4.56 10.33 41.44
C ILE A 173 -4.28 11.74 40.92
N GLU A 174 -3.77 12.59 41.79
CA GLU A 174 -3.16 13.88 41.49
C GLU A 174 -1.65 13.81 41.78
N ARG A 175 -0.83 14.23 40.82
CA ARG A 175 0.62 14.37 40.92
C ARG A 175 1.00 15.83 40.67
N ASN A 176 1.76 16.42 41.58
CA ASN A 176 2.30 17.76 41.39
C ASN A 176 3.58 17.70 40.54
N ILE A 177 3.63 18.45 39.44
CA ILE A 177 4.79 18.53 38.54
C ILE A 177 5.10 20.00 38.27
N GLY A 178 6.27 20.46 38.72
CA GLY A 178 6.63 21.88 38.66
C GLY A 178 5.64 22.72 39.46
N ASP A 179 5.08 23.75 38.82
CA ASP A 179 4.05 24.61 39.41
C ASP A 179 2.60 24.13 39.11
N GLY A 180 2.44 23.05 38.33
CA GLY A 180 1.15 22.54 37.88
C GLY A 180 0.82 21.14 38.39
N LYS A 181 -0.22 20.56 37.81
CA LYS A 181 -0.81 19.29 38.27
C LYS A 181 -1.11 18.35 37.11
N LEU A 182 -0.81 17.07 37.33
CA LEU A 182 -1.24 15.96 36.49
C LEU A 182 -2.29 15.17 37.27
N ILE A 183 -3.48 15.05 36.70
CA ILE A 183 -4.56 14.23 37.25
C ILE A 183 -4.81 13.08 36.29
N VAL A 184 -4.80 11.85 36.80
CA VAL A 184 -5.00 10.64 35.97
C VAL A 184 -6.10 9.80 36.58
N SER A 185 -7.03 9.31 35.75
CA SER A 185 -8.08 8.37 36.15
C SER A 185 -8.20 7.22 35.16
N THR A 186 -8.44 6.02 35.70
CA THR A 186 -8.61 4.79 34.90
C THR A 186 -9.99 4.63 34.30
N GLU A 187 -10.93 5.55 34.54
CA GLU A 187 -12.35 5.37 34.20
C GLU A 187 -12.87 6.38 33.16
N PRO A 188 -12.38 6.35 31.90
CA PRO A 188 -12.93 7.20 30.84
C PRO A 188 -14.40 6.86 30.52
N GLY A 189 -14.86 5.65 30.88
CA GLY A 189 -16.24 5.21 30.73
C GLY A 189 -17.26 6.09 31.48
N TRP A 190 -16.87 6.67 32.61
CA TRP A 190 -17.73 7.52 33.45
C TRP A 190 -18.27 8.74 32.70
N ILE A 191 -17.51 9.31 31.78
CA ILE A 191 -17.91 10.52 31.05
C ILE A 191 -18.57 10.25 29.69
N THR A 192 -18.88 8.98 29.38
CA THR A 192 -19.57 8.62 28.14
C THR A 192 -21.05 9.01 28.19
N ASN A 193 -21.65 9.25 27.03
CA ASN A 193 -23.06 9.61 26.87
C ASN A 193 -24.00 8.62 27.56
N HIS A 194 -23.62 7.34 27.63
CA HIS A 194 -24.44 6.31 28.27
C HIS A 194 -24.41 6.38 29.79
N PHE A 195 -23.23 6.64 30.38
CA PHE A 195 -22.99 6.44 31.80
C PHE A 195 -22.84 7.73 32.61
N ILE A 196 -22.64 8.88 32.00
CA ILE A 196 -22.40 10.14 32.73
C ILE A 196 -23.49 10.52 33.73
N LEU A 197 -24.74 10.16 33.48
CA LEU A 197 -25.87 10.44 34.40
C LEU A 197 -26.27 9.24 35.27
N SER A 198 -25.55 8.12 35.20
CA SER A 198 -25.77 6.96 36.07
C SER A 198 -24.76 6.95 37.21
N SER A 199 -25.13 6.29 38.32
CA SER A 199 -24.19 5.85 39.36
C SER A 199 -23.14 6.92 39.70
N ASN A 200 -23.61 8.10 40.10
CA ASN A 200 -22.82 9.27 40.50
C ASN A 200 -21.57 9.64 39.67
N HIS A 201 -21.51 9.22 38.39
CA HIS A 201 -20.31 9.41 37.57
C HIS A 201 -20.02 10.88 37.28
N LEU A 202 -21.07 11.71 37.12
CA LEU A 202 -20.88 13.15 36.95
C LEU A 202 -20.25 13.77 38.19
N GLU A 203 -20.76 13.46 39.39
CA GLU A 203 -20.22 13.94 40.67
C GLU A 203 -18.77 13.51 40.85
N LEU A 204 -18.45 12.23 40.58
CA LEU A 204 -17.08 11.72 40.61
C LEU A 204 -16.15 12.42 39.63
N PHE A 205 -16.66 12.78 38.44
CA PHE A 205 -15.87 13.57 37.52
C PHE A 205 -15.54 14.97 38.06
N GLN A 206 -16.40 15.57 38.89
CA GLN A 206 -16.12 16.87 39.53
C GLN A 206 -15.05 16.75 40.62
N GLU A 207 -14.97 15.59 41.30
CA GLU A 207 -13.89 15.29 42.26
C GLU A 207 -12.54 15.08 41.56
N ILE A 208 -12.54 14.51 40.36
CA ILE A 208 -11.32 14.29 39.57
C ILE A 208 -10.88 15.58 38.88
N ALA A 209 -11.79 16.27 38.21
CA ALA A 209 -11.50 17.48 37.47
C ALA A 209 -12.18 18.65 38.21
N PRO A 210 -11.42 19.46 38.98
CA PRO A 210 -12.01 20.48 39.84
C PRO A 210 -12.67 21.58 38.99
N LEU A 211 -13.97 21.43 38.73
CA LEU A 211 -14.78 22.34 37.90
C LEU A 211 -14.89 23.76 38.50
N ASP A 212 -14.54 23.91 39.78
CA ASP A 212 -14.60 25.16 40.54
C ASP A 212 -13.30 25.99 40.48
N GLU A 213 -12.24 25.48 39.84
CA GLU A 213 -11.01 26.26 39.64
C GLU A 213 -11.18 27.29 38.49
N ASP A 214 -10.81 28.55 38.77
CA ASP A 214 -10.88 29.67 37.82
C ASP A 214 -9.84 29.49 36.68
N GLY A 215 -10.12 28.65 35.69
CA GLY A 215 -9.19 28.35 34.60
C GLY A 215 -9.80 28.38 33.20
N GLU A 216 -8.95 28.48 32.17
CA GLU A 216 -9.39 28.23 30.80
C GLU A 216 -9.51 26.73 30.58
N TRP A 217 -10.70 26.24 30.23
CA TRP A 217 -10.94 24.83 29.95
C TRP A 217 -10.67 24.49 28.49
N VAL A 218 -9.86 23.46 28.24
CA VAL A 218 -9.56 22.95 26.90
C VAL A 218 -9.80 21.44 26.85
N LEU A 219 -10.62 21.02 25.90
CA LEU A 219 -10.86 19.63 25.55
C LEU A 219 -9.96 19.29 24.37
N ASP A 220 -9.02 18.39 24.59
CA ASP A 220 -7.99 18.08 23.61
C ASP A 220 -8.39 16.88 22.74
N SER A 221 -8.73 17.16 21.48
CA SER A 221 -9.17 16.16 20.51
C SER A 221 -8.03 15.53 19.71
N LEU A 222 -6.77 15.92 19.95
CA LEU A 222 -5.59 15.30 19.33
C LEU A 222 -5.56 13.78 19.54
N SER A 223 -6.14 13.32 20.65
CA SER A 223 -6.40 11.93 21.02
C SER A 223 -7.19 11.14 19.97
N ALA A 224 -8.11 11.78 19.25
CA ALA A 224 -9.05 11.09 18.35
C ALA A 224 -8.53 10.93 16.91
N ASP A 225 -7.79 11.90 16.38
CA ASP A 225 -7.42 11.96 14.95
C ASP A 225 -6.03 11.41 14.61
N HIS A 226 -5.17 11.20 15.61
CA HIS A 226 -3.88 10.54 15.41
C HIS A 226 -3.91 9.02 15.53
N VAL A 227 -5.10 8.45 15.71
CA VAL A 227 -5.35 7.07 15.30
C VAL A 227 -5.18 7.02 13.78
N SER A 228 -3.94 6.76 13.37
CA SER A 228 -3.56 6.33 12.02
C SER A 228 -4.15 4.95 11.71
N ALA A 229 -5.43 4.73 12.02
CA ALA A 229 -6.24 3.80 11.29
C ALA A 229 -6.27 4.37 9.87
N SER A 230 -5.41 3.82 9.03
CA SER A 230 -5.45 4.04 7.59
C SER A 230 -6.89 3.76 7.17
N ILE A 231 -7.73 4.80 7.05
CA ILE A 231 -9.12 4.64 6.66
C ILE A 231 -9.04 3.85 5.37
N PRO A 232 -9.51 2.60 5.37
CA PRO A 232 -9.40 1.77 4.20
C PRO A 232 -10.07 2.53 3.06
N ILE A 233 -9.48 2.54 1.86
CA ILE A 233 -10.06 3.25 0.70
C ILE A 233 -11.53 2.88 0.48
N TYR A 234 -11.97 1.71 0.98
CA TYR A 234 -13.36 1.28 0.95
C TYR A 234 -14.33 2.08 1.83
N GLU A 235 -13.86 2.73 2.89
CA GLU A 235 -14.66 3.53 3.84
C GLU A 235 -14.80 5.00 3.41
N VAL A 236 -13.87 5.47 2.56
CA VAL A 236 -13.85 6.85 2.03
C VAL A 236 -15.00 7.11 1.05
N TYR A 237 -15.46 6.08 0.34
CA TYR A 237 -16.54 6.21 -0.64
C TYR A 237 -17.80 5.47 -0.20
N HIS A 238 -18.92 6.16 -0.27
CA HIS A 238 -20.24 5.63 0.07
C HIS A 238 -20.58 4.40 -0.79
N GLY A 239 -21.27 3.41 -0.22
CA GLY A 239 -21.53 2.10 -0.84
C GLY A 239 -22.10 2.12 -2.27
N TRP A 240 -22.89 3.16 -2.62
CA TRP A 240 -23.46 3.31 -3.97
C TRP A 240 -22.43 3.62 -5.06
N VAL A 241 -21.28 4.18 -4.71
CA VAL A 241 -20.21 4.51 -5.67
C VAL A 241 -19.64 3.23 -6.29
N TYR A 242 -19.44 2.17 -5.49
CA TYR A 242 -18.96 0.88 -5.98
C TYR A 242 -19.91 0.24 -6.98
N ILE A 243 -21.22 0.40 -6.76
CA ILE A 243 -22.26 -0.10 -7.66
C ILE A 243 -22.19 0.64 -9.00
N ILE A 244 -22.01 1.97 -8.99
CA ILE A 244 -21.84 2.74 -10.23
C ILE A 244 -20.58 2.31 -10.98
N ILE A 245 -19.45 2.11 -10.29
CA ILE A 245 -18.20 1.64 -10.92
C ILE A 245 -18.41 0.25 -11.54
N PHE A 246 -19.05 -0.67 -10.82
CA PHE A 246 -19.33 -2.01 -11.31
C PHE A 246 -20.27 -1.99 -12.52
N CYS A 247 -21.39 -1.28 -12.45
CA CYS A 247 -22.31 -1.09 -13.58
C CYS A 247 -21.61 -0.43 -14.76
N GLY A 248 -20.77 0.57 -14.50
CA GLY A 248 -19.93 1.23 -15.50
C GLY A 248 -18.99 0.24 -16.19
N ALA A 249 -18.29 -0.60 -15.43
CA ALA A 249 -17.40 -1.62 -15.97
C ALA A 249 -18.16 -2.63 -16.85
N VAL A 250 -19.32 -3.11 -16.39
CA VAL A 250 -20.19 -4.03 -17.16
C VAL A 250 -20.69 -3.36 -18.44
N LEU A 251 -21.17 -2.12 -18.36
CA LEU A 251 -21.61 -1.37 -19.55
C LEU A 251 -20.45 -1.12 -20.51
N THR A 252 -19.24 -0.85 -20.00
CA THR A 252 -18.04 -0.67 -20.81
C THR A 252 -17.66 -1.96 -21.51
N LEU A 253 -17.72 -3.11 -20.83
CA LEU A 253 -17.51 -4.43 -21.42
C LEU A 253 -18.56 -4.76 -22.49
N LEU A 254 -19.84 -4.50 -22.23
CA LEU A 254 -20.91 -4.68 -23.20
C LEU A 254 -20.76 -3.73 -24.40
N PHE A 255 -20.32 -2.50 -24.16
CA PHE A 255 -20.05 -1.51 -25.20
C PHE A 255 -18.84 -1.92 -26.05
N LEU A 256 -17.76 -2.38 -25.42
CA LEU A 256 -16.60 -2.94 -26.10
C LEU A 256 -16.95 -4.21 -26.87
N TRP A 257 -17.86 -5.04 -26.37
CA TRP A 257 -18.39 -6.19 -27.11
C TRP A 257 -19.21 -5.72 -28.31
N TYR A 258 -20.08 -4.71 -28.13
CA TYR A 258 -20.90 -4.15 -29.21
C TYR A 258 -20.06 -3.46 -30.31
N GLN A 259 -19.04 -2.69 -29.92
CA GLN A 259 -18.07 -2.10 -30.84
C GLN A 259 -17.05 -3.12 -31.38
N GLY A 260 -16.89 -4.23 -30.66
CA GLY A 260 -15.92 -5.29 -30.91
C GLY A 260 -16.21 -6.05 -32.20
N LYS A 261 -15.65 -5.52 -33.29
CA LYS A 261 -15.33 -6.25 -34.51
C LYS A 261 -14.36 -7.39 -34.16
N ARG A 262 -14.91 -8.54 -33.73
CA ARG A 262 -14.29 -9.85 -33.47
C ARG A 262 -12.86 -9.79 -32.91
N PHE A 263 -12.70 -10.05 -31.61
CA PHE A 263 -11.42 -10.44 -30.98
C PHE A 263 -10.97 -11.85 -31.43
N GLY A 264 -10.86 -12.06 -32.74
CA GLY A 264 -10.31 -13.27 -33.33
C GLY A 264 -9.17 -12.89 -34.27
N PRO A 265 -8.11 -13.72 -34.38
CA PRO A 265 -7.04 -13.45 -35.32
C PRO A 265 -7.61 -13.33 -36.73
N VAL A 266 -7.19 -12.30 -37.47
CA VAL A 266 -7.53 -12.14 -38.88
C VAL A 266 -6.96 -13.36 -39.61
N HIS A 267 -7.84 -14.29 -39.99
CA HIS A 267 -7.45 -15.41 -40.83
C HIS A 267 -7.21 -14.84 -42.23
N VAL A 268 -5.95 -14.51 -42.51
CA VAL A 268 -5.53 -14.11 -43.85
C VAL A 268 -5.81 -15.31 -44.76
N ARG A 269 -6.59 -15.09 -45.81
CA ARG A 269 -6.90 -16.19 -46.73
C ARG A 269 -5.62 -16.59 -47.44
N ARG A 270 -5.42 -17.91 -47.55
CA ARG A 270 -4.18 -18.52 -48.11
C ARG A 270 -3.90 -18.10 -49.56
N GLU A 271 -4.92 -17.57 -50.22
CA GLU A 271 -4.95 -17.07 -51.59
C GLU A 271 -4.35 -15.66 -51.76
N ASP A 272 -4.14 -14.90 -50.66
CA ASP A 272 -3.54 -13.56 -50.71
C ASP A 272 -1.99 -13.56 -50.61
N ILE A 273 -1.36 -14.74 -50.49
CA ILE A 273 0.11 -14.85 -50.37
C ILE A 273 0.68 -15.31 -51.72
N VAL A 274 1.23 -14.38 -52.48
CA VAL A 274 2.02 -14.68 -53.69
C VAL A 274 3.33 -15.36 -53.25
N ARG A 275 3.51 -16.63 -53.58
CA ARG A 275 4.75 -17.37 -53.31
C ARG A 275 5.91 -16.76 -54.11
N TYR A 276 6.85 -16.12 -53.42
CA TYR A 276 8.05 -15.62 -54.09
C TYR A 276 9.02 -16.77 -54.38
N SER A 277 9.67 -16.74 -55.56
CA SER A 277 10.62 -17.78 -55.99
C SER A 277 11.78 -17.99 -55.00
N ASN A 278 12.16 -16.94 -54.27
CA ASN A 278 13.23 -16.95 -53.27
C ASN A 278 12.86 -17.65 -51.95
N GLU A 279 11.58 -17.99 -51.71
CA GLU A 279 11.16 -18.69 -50.49
C GLU A 279 11.80 -20.07 -50.36
N ARG A 280 11.99 -20.78 -51.48
CA ARG A 280 12.64 -22.09 -51.49
C ARG A 280 14.11 -21.99 -51.07
N ILE A 281 14.82 -20.98 -51.58
CA ILE A 281 16.22 -20.73 -51.26
C ILE A 281 16.34 -20.36 -49.78
N LYS A 282 15.47 -19.46 -49.29
CA LYS A 282 15.42 -19.07 -47.88
C LYS A 282 15.07 -20.25 -46.96
N ALA A 283 14.16 -21.13 -47.38
CA ALA A 283 13.81 -22.33 -46.62
C ALA A 283 15.00 -23.30 -46.52
N ILE A 284 15.71 -23.53 -47.63
CA ILE A 284 16.91 -24.38 -47.66
C ILE A 284 18.03 -23.78 -46.79
N SER A 285 18.28 -22.47 -46.88
CA SER A 285 19.30 -21.81 -46.05
C SER A 285 18.98 -21.90 -44.57
N ILE A 286 17.71 -21.69 -44.18
CA ILE A 286 17.25 -21.85 -42.79
C ILE A 286 17.41 -23.30 -42.34
N TRP A 287 17.12 -24.28 -43.20
CA TRP A 287 17.27 -25.70 -42.87
C TRP A 287 18.73 -26.06 -42.58
N HIS A 288 19.68 -25.64 -43.43
CA HIS A 288 21.11 -25.87 -43.18
C HIS A 288 21.58 -25.22 -41.87
N VAL A 289 21.15 -23.98 -41.59
CA VAL A 289 21.53 -23.26 -40.37
C VAL A 289 20.93 -23.90 -39.10
N LYS A 290 19.65 -24.31 -39.14
CA LYS A 290 18.99 -24.99 -38.01
C LYS A 290 19.50 -26.42 -37.81
N GLY A 291 19.81 -27.13 -38.89
CA GLY A 291 20.37 -28.49 -38.86
C GLY A 291 21.84 -28.55 -38.44
N LYS A 292 22.48 -27.39 -38.18
CA LYS A 292 23.91 -27.27 -37.82
C LYS A 292 24.86 -27.90 -38.86
N HIS A 293 24.44 -27.95 -40.13
CA HIS A 293 25.23 -28.48 -41.25
C HIS A 293 26.21 -27.41 -41.79
N TYR A 294 27.00 -26.80 -40.90
CA TYR A 294 27.86 -25.66 -41.24
C TYR A 294 29.05 -26.03 -42.13
N LYS A 295 29.70 -27.17 -41.83
CA LYS A 295 30.84 -27.67 -42.61
C LYS A 295 30.43 -27.98 -44.04
N GLU A 296 29.35 -28.74 -44.22
CA GLU A 296 28.82 -29.09 -45.54
C GLU A 296 28.46 -27.84 -46.36
N ALA A 297 27.92 -26.80 -45.71
CA ALA A 297 27.60 -25.54 -46.39
C ALA A 297 28.85 -24.77 -46.84
N ILE A 298 29.91 -24.75 -46.01
CA ILE A 298 31.21 -24.17 -46.40
C ILE A 298 31.83 -24.95 -47.54
N ASP A 299 31.81 -26.29 -47.49
CA ASP A 299 32.41 -27.13 -48.53
C ASP A 299 31.77 -26.87 -49.89
N LYS A 300 30.45 -26.73 -49.92
CA LYS A 300 29.70 -26.33 -51.12
C LYS A 300 30.09 -24.93 -51.61
N GLN A 301 30.33 -23.98 -50.72
CA GLN A 301 30.78 -22.62 -51.09
C GLN A 301 32.21 -22.64 -51.64
N LEU A 302 33.11 -23.42 -51.04
CA LEU A 302 34.49 -23.60 -51.49
C LEU A 302 34.53 -24.26 -52.87
N ASP A 303 33.75 -25.32 -53.08
CA ASP A 303 33.66 -25.99 -54.37
C ASP A 303 33.06 -25.07 -55.44
N TYR A 304 32.04 -24.30 -55.09
CA TYR A 304 31.50 -23.28 -55.99
C TYR A 304 32.55 -22.22 -56.34
N LEU A 305 33.34 -21.75 -55.37
CA LEU A 305 34.41 -20.80 -55.64
C LEU A 305 35.51 -21.40 -56.54
N LYS A 306 35.92 -22.66 -56.33
CA LYS A 306 36.86 -23.36 -57.23
C LYS A 306 36.35 -23.38 -58.67
N GLU A 307 35.05 -23.62 -58.83
CA GLU A 307 34.38 -23.64 -60.12
C GLU A 307 34.37 -22.27 -60.82
N ILE A 308 34.09 -21.20 -60.08
CA ILE A 308 34.13 -19.84 -60.65
C ILE A 308 35.55 -19.47 -61.05
N ILE A 309 36.54 -19.74 -60.19
CA ILE A 309 37.95 -19.47 -60.50
C ILE A 309 38.38 -20.23 -61.76
N ARG A 310 37.96 -21.50 -61.90
CA ARG A 310 38.19 -22.29 -63.12
C ARG A 310 37.52 -21.66 -64.34
N ALA A 311 36.25 -21.30 -64.23
CA ALA A 311 35.46 -20.78 -65.34
C ALA A 311 35.96 -19.41 -65.84
N ARG A 312 36.40 -18.55 -64.92
CA ARG A 312 36.89 -17.19 -65.22
C ARG A 312 38.35 -17.16 -65.63
N PHE A 313 39.22 -17.85 -64.89
CA PHE A 313 40.68 -17.72 -65.00
C PHE A 313 41.36 -18.97 -65.56
N GLY A 314 40.61 -20.03 -65.88
CA GLY A 314 41.14 -21.25 -66.49
C GLY A 314 41.98 -22.13 -65.55
N VAL A 315 41.94 -21.89 -64.24
CA VAL A 315 42.76 -22.65 -63.27
C VAL A 315 42.18 -24.07 -63.08
N PRO A 316 42.95 -25.14 -63.30
CA PRO A 316 42.45 -26.51 -63.18
C PRO A 316 41.96 -26.88 -61.77
N LEU A 317 41.02 -27.83 -61.67
CA LEU A 317 40.47 -28.29 -60.37
C LEU A 317 41.43 -29.12 -59.50
N HIS A 318 42.57 -29.55 -60.01
CA HIS A 318 43.54 -30.33 -59.21
C HIS A 318 44.62 -29.46 -58.55
N HIS A 319 44.65 -28.15 -58.82
CA HIS A 319 45.59 -27.24 -58.20
C HIS A 319 45.25 -27.01 -56.71
N SER A 320 46.28 -26.84 -55.88
CA SER A 320 46.13 -26.50 -54.47
C SER A 320 45.49 -25.11 -54.30
N TRP A 321 44.94 -24.82 -53.12
CA TRP A 321 44.44 -23.48 -52.83
C TRP A 321 45.52 -22.40 -52.94
N GLN A 322 46.76 -22.73 -52.63
CA GLN A 322 47.90 -21.82 -52.79
C GLN A 322 48.11 -21.46 -54.25
N ASP A 323 48.17 -22.46 -55.13
CA ASP A 323 48.38 -22.23 -56.57
C ASP A 323 47.23 -21.44 -57.21
N ARG A 324 45.98 -21.70 -56.77
CA ARG A 324 44.80 -20.97 -57.26
C ARG A 324 44.84 -19.51 -56.89
N LEU A 325 45.03 -19.23 -55.60
CA LEU A 325 45.00 -17.86 -55.09
C LEU A 325 46.20 -17.05 -55.63
N GLN A 326 47.37 -17.66 -55.80
CA GLN A 326 48.52 -17.02 -56.46
C GLN A 326 48.21 -16.66 -57.91
N HIS A 327 47.49 -17.51 -58.65
CA HIS A 327 47.10 -17.22 -60.04
C HIS A 327 46.17 -16.01 -60.17
N ILE A 328 45.28 -15.81 -59.18
CA ILE A 328 44.32 -14.72 -59.15
C ILE A 328 44.76 -13.54 -58.25
N GLN A 329 45.97 -13.59 -57.67
CA GLN A 329 46.47 -12.59 -56.72
C GLN A 329 46.38 -11.16 -57.23
N LYS A 330 46.64 -10.95 -58.53
CA LYS A 330 46.59 -9.62 -59.15
C LYS A 330 45.19 -9.00 -59.17
N PHE A 331 44.16 -9.83 -59.00
CA PHE A 331 42.76 -9.43 -59.06
C PHE A 331 42.14 -9.28 -57.68
N LEU A 332 42.71 -9.95 -56.66
CA LEU A 332 42.27 -9.91 -55.27
C LEU A 332 42.79 -8.68 -54.52
N THR A 333 41.99 -8.15 -53.59
CA THR A 333 42.41 -7.04 -52.71
C THR A 333 43.29 -7.53 -51.55
N ILE A 334 43.31 -8.85 -51.31
CA ILE A 334 43.90 -9.45 -50.11
C ILE A 334 45.41 -9.61 -50.23
N LYS A 335 46.15 -9.12 -49.22
CA LYS A 335 47.62 -9.04 -49.24
C LYS A 335 48.34 -10.31 -48.78
N ASN A 336 47.75 -11.11 -47.89
CA ASN A 336 48.36 -12.31 -47.30
C ASN A 336 47.79 -13.60 -47.89
N ILE A 337 48.10 -13.89 -49.15
CA ILE A 337 47.55 -15.06 -49.86
C ILE A 337 48.07 -16.39 -49.29
N ASP A 338 49.34 -16.45 -48.90
CA ASP A 338 49.92 -17.70 -48.40
C ASP A 338 49.27 -18.13 -47.07
N GLU A 339 49.08 -17.18 -46.14
CA GLU A 339 48.38 -17.42 -44.87
C GLU A 339 46.95 -17.90 -45.08
N LEU A 340 46.23 -17.33 -46.04
CA LEU A 340 44.85 -17.70 -46.35
C LEU A 340 44.75 -19.05 -47.02
N SER A 341 45.66 -19.36 -47.96
CA SER A 341 45.71 -20.67 -48.59
C SER A 341 45.93 -21.79 -47.56
N HIS A 342 46.72 -21.51 -46.52
CA HIS A 342 46.92 -22.42 -45.40
C HIS A 342 45.64 -22.58 -44.56
N GLN A 343 45.00 -21.47 -44.16
CA GLN A 343 43.77 -21.50 -43.37
C GLN A 343 42.61 -22.22 -44.08
N ILE A 344 42.48 -22.07 -45.41
CA ILE A 344 41.47 -22.79 -46.19
C ILE A 344 41.80 -24.29 -46.24
N SER A 345 43.08 -24.63 -46.39
CA SER A 345 43.51 -26.03 -46.43
C SER A 345 43.30 -26.71 -45.07
N GLU A 346 43.51 -26.00 -43.96
CA GLU A 346 43.15 -26.45 -42.61
C GLU A 346 41.62 -26.59 -42.44
N LEU A 347 40.84 -25.65 -42.98
CA LEU A 347 39.38 -25.70 -42.94
C LEU A 347 38.81 -26.90 -43.71
N GLU A 348 39.39 -27.24 -44.86
CA GLU A 348 39.00 -28.43 -45.64
C GLU A 348 39.22 -29.72 -44.84
N GLN A 349 40.30 -29.79 -44.05
CA GLN A 349 40.66 -30.95 -43.23
C GLN A 349 39.87 -31.05 -41.91
N LYS A 350 39.17 -29.99 -41.49
CA LYS A 350 38.47 -29.95 -40.20
C LYS A 350 37.11 -30.64 -40.27
N ASP A 351 36.82 -31.61 -39.40
CA ASP A 351 35.56 -32.37 -39.46
C ASP A 351 34.29 -31.56 -39.08
N ALA A 352 34.44 -30.51 -38.26
CA ALA A 352 33.31 -29.71 -37.78
C ALA A 352 33.65 -28.23 -37.64
N VAL A 353 32.68 -27.37 -37.96
CA VAL A 353 32.80 -25.90 -37.90
C VAL A 353 31.71 -25.36 -37.00
N ASN A 354 32.08 -24.43 -36.10
CA ASN A 354 31.10 -23.79 -35.22
C ASN A 354 30.37 -22.64 -35.94
N LYS A 355 29.28 -22.11 -35.36
CA LYS A 355 28.47 -21.08 -36.01
C LYS A 355 29.21 -19.76 -36.25
N GLN A 356 30.12 -19.36 -35.35
CA GLN A 356 30.87 -18.11 -35.47
C GLN A 356 31.91 -18.22 -36.59
N GLU A 357 32.66 -19.33 -36.62
CA GLU A 357 33.57 -19.69 -37.70
C GLU A 357 32.81 -19.75 -39.04
N PHE A 358 31.61 -20.35 -39.06
CA PHE A 358 30.78 -20.43 -40.27
C PHE A 358 30.43 -19.07 -40.87
N LEU A 359 30.01 -18.13 -40.02
CA LEU A 359 29.63 -16.78 -40.48
C LEU A 359 30.86 -16.00 -40.96
N ALA A 360 32.00 -16.13 -40.28
CA ALA A 360 33.25 -15.50 -40.68
C ALA A 360 33.72 -16.01 -42.05
N TRP A 361 33.77 -17.34 -42.21
CA TRP A 361 34.17 -17.98 -43.47
C TRP A 361 33.19 -17.70 -44.61
N SER A 362 31.88 -17.76 -44.35
CA SER A 362 30.88 -17.47 -45.39
C SER A 362 30.97 -16.05 -45.89
N LYS A 363 31.16 -15.06 -45.00
CA LYS A 363 31.32 -13.65 -45.40
C LYS A 363 32.56 -13.47 -46.27
N TRP A 364 33.67 -14.07 -45.86
CA TRP A 364 34.92 -13.95 -46.60
C TRP A 364 34.89 -14.66 -47.96
N LEU A 365 34.28 -15.85 -48.04
CA LEU A 365 34.08 -16.55 -49.32
C LEU A 365 33.19 -15.75 -50.28
N ASP A 366 32.20 -15.04 -49.74
CA ASP A 366 31.34 -14.13 -50.50
C ASP A 366 32.14 -12.95 -51.07
N GLU A 367 32.99 -12.32 -50.25
CA GLU A 367 33.86 -11.21 -50.68
C GLU A 367 34.80 -11.63 -51.82
N ILE A 368 35.46 -12.78 -51.70
CA ILE A 368 36.31 -13.29 -52.78
C ILE A 368 35.50 -13.65 -54.01
N ARG A 369 34.33 -14.29 -53.83
CA ARG A 369 33.45 -14.60 -54.96
C ARG A 369 33.12 -13.33 -55.73
N GLU A 370 32.69 -12.28 -55.03
CA GLU A 370 32.36 -11.00 -55.67
C GLU A 370 33.56 -10.40 -56.40
N GLU A 371 34.77 -10.43 -55.82
CA GLU A 371 35.98 -9.94 -56.49
C GLU A 371 36.32 -10.74 -57.76
N VAL A 372 36.12 -12.05 -57.74
CA VAL A 372 36.34 -12.98 -58.87
C VAL A 372 35.23 -12.85 -59.92
N GLU A 373 33.99 -12.51 -59.52
CA GLU A 373 32.85 -12.34 -60.43
C GLU A 373 32.82 -10.94 -61.09
N GLN A 374 33.30 -9.89 -60.42
CA GLN A 374 33.25 -8.51 -60.92
C GLN A 374 34.35 -8.17 -61.95
N LYS A 375 35.41 -8.97 -62.04
CA LYS A 375 36.52 -8.81 -62.99
C LYS A 375 36.53 -9.93 -64.02
#